data_AF-A0A7X5UR59-F1
#
_entry.id   AF-A0A7X5UR59-F1
#
_cell.length_a   1.000
_cell.length_b   1.000
_cell.length_c   1.000
_cell.angle_alpha   90.00
_cell.angle_beta   90.00
_cell.angle_gamma   90.00
#
_symmetry.space_group_name_H-M   'P 1'
#
loop_
_entity.id
_entity.type
_entity.pdbx_description
1 polymer ?
#
loop_
_entity_poly.entity_id
_entity_poly.type
_entity_poly.pdbx_seq_one_letter_code
_entity_poly.pdbx_strand_id
1 'polypeptide(L)'
;MTAAGRPQRDGLSIGAVLAQLRKDFPDVTISKIRFLESEGLVRPARTPSGYRQFAAADVERLRFVLAAQRDHYLPLKVIKEQLDAADSGSHPAGPGPRLPRRLISLATPGDGEFPGMPTPDDFVGDHETRLTREELLAQAGIDDDLFAELRQYGLLRPVAAQFYDSDAVRVARTAKKLTEFGIEPRHLRAFRASADREVGLVEQIVAPLSRQRDAEAKARADEVVRELAALSVTLHTLLVKAGIRTVTGG
;
A
#
# COMPACT_ATOMS: atom_id res chain seq x y z
N MET A 1 19.40 55.91 -5.22
CA MET A 1 18.36 54.99 -4.72
C MET A 1 19.01 53.63 -4.53
N THR A 2 18.81 53.06 -3.36
CA THR A 2 19.74 52.15 -2.67
C THR A 2 19.42 50.67 -2.94
N ALA A 3 20.49 49.91 -3.21
CA ALA A 3 20.72 48.47 -3.05
C ALA A 3 19.62 47.46 -3.44
N ALA A 4 19.89 46.72 -4.52
CA ALA A 4 19.33 45.42 -4.79
C ALA A 4 19.57 44.45 -3.61
N GLY A 5 18.49 44.00 -2.97
CA GLY A 5 18.53 42.98 -1.94
C GLY A 5 18.99 41.65 -2.53
N ARG A 6 20.22 41.23 -2.20
CA ARG A 6 20.68 39.85 -2.40
C ARG A 6 19.76 38.92 -1.58
N PRO A 7 19.15 37.87 -2.16
CA PRO A 7 18.45 36.88 -1.37
C PRO A 7 19.47 36.15 -0.48
N GLN A 8 19.10 36.03 0.78
CA GLN A 8 19.89 35.56 1.92
C GLN A 8 20.36 34.12 1.69
N ARG A 9 21.67 33.86 1.85
CA ARG A 9 22.30 32.54 1.69
C ARG A 9 22.10 31.68 2.94
N ASP A 10 20.86 31.43 3.34
CA ASP A 10 20.54 30.64 4.53
C ASP A 10 20.20 29.20 4.15
N GLY A 11 21.20 28.46 3.69
CA GLY A 11 21.03 27.03 3.49
C GLY A 11 21.70 26.22 4.59
N LEU A 12 21.00 25.19 5.03
CA LEU A 12 21.33 24.30 6.14
C LEU A 12 22.32 23.21 5.73
N SER A 13 23.19 22.82 6.65
CA SER A 13 24.04 21.63 6.46
C SER A 13 23.24 20.34 6.64
N ILE A 14 23.71 19.23 6.05
CA ILE A 14 23.02 17.92 6.18
C ILE A 14 22.85 17.47 7.64
N GLY A 15 23.78 17.86 8.53
CA GLY A 15 23.69 17.59 9.96
C GLY A 15 22.59 18.40 10.65
N ALA A 16 22.44 19.68 10.28
CA ALA A 16 21.37 20.53 10.79
C ALA A 16 19.99 20.04 10.30
N VAL A 17 19.89 19.62 9.04
CA VAL A 17 18.67 19.01 8.47
C VAL A 17 18.31 17.72 9.21
N LEU A 18 19.28 16.83 9.45
CA LEU A 18 19.06 15.61 10.23
C LEU A 18 18.50 15.89 11.62
N ALA A 19 19.06 16.88 12.33
CA ALA A 19 18.61 17.23 13.67
C ALA A 19 17.16 17.73 13.69
N GLN A 20 16.72 18.42 12.63
CA GLN A 20 15.33 18.84 12.48
C GLN A 20 14.40 17.67 12.15
N LEU A 21 14.79 16.80 11.22
CA LEU A 21 13.95 15.67 10.78
C LEU A 21 13.79 14.60 11.87
N ARG A 22 14.81 14.39 12.71
CA ARG A 22 14.75 13.39 13.81
C ARG A 22 13.68 13.65 14.86
N LYS A 23 13.16 14.87 14.97
CA LYS A 23 12.05 15.19 15.89
C LYS A 23 10.78 14.42 15.53
N ASP A 24 10.51 14.28 14.23
CA ASP A 24 9.30 13.63 13.70
C ASP A 24 9.58 12.23 13.13
N PHE A 25 10.85 11.96 12.77
CA PHE A 25 11.32 10.72 12.14
C PHE A 25 12.59 10.19 12.84
N PRO A 26 12.48 9.50 13.99
CA PRO A 26 13.64 9.12 14.80
C PRO A 26 14.64 8.21 14.07
N ASP A 27 14.17 7.39 13.13
CA ASP A 27 14.98 6.42 12.38
C ASP A 27 15.72 7.02 11.17
N VAL A 28 15.57 8.32 10.90
CA VAL A 28 16.23 8.95 9.77
C VAL A 28 17.74 9.07 10.01
N THR A 29 18.52 8.73 8.98
CA THR A 29 19.98 8.77 8.99
C THR A 29 20.52 9.64 7.86
N ILE A 30 21.78 10.06 7.97
CA ILE A 30 22.49 10.79 6.91
C ILE A 30 22.51 9.97 5.60
N SER A 31 22.71 8.65 5.71
CA SER A 31 22.70 7.73 4.57
C SER A 31 21.35 7.74 3.86
N LYS A 32 20.24 7.77 4.60
CA LYS A 32 18.90 7.87 4.03
C LYS A 32 18.69 9.21 3.29
N ILE A 33 19.12 10.34 3.87
CA ILE A 33 19.00 11.65 3.21
C ILE A 33 19.81 11.68 1.90
N ARG A 34 21.05 11.15 1.91
CA ARG A 34 21.88 11.05 0.70
C ARG A 34 21.28 10.13 -0.36
N PHE A 35 20.64 9.05 0.06
CA PHE A 35 19.94 8.15 -0.86
C PHE A 35 18.73 8.83 -1.53
N LEU A 36 17.94 9.61 -0.78
CA LEU A 36 16.82 10.37 -1.36
C LEU A 36 17.30 11.47 -2.33
N GLU A 37 18.46 12.07 -2.06
CA GLU A 37 19.15 12.97 -3.00
C GLU A 37 19.58 12.24 -4.28
N SER A 38 20.20 11.05 -4.18
CA SER A 38 20.64 10.30 -5.37
C SER A 38 19.47 9.82 -6.25
N GLU A 39 18.33 9.52 -5.65
CA GLU A 39 17.09 9.18 -6.35
C GLU A 39 16.39 10.44 -6.96
N GLY A 40 16.91 11.62 -6.64
CA GLY A 40 16.51 12.90 -7.21
C GLY A 40 15.23 13.49 -6.61
N LEU A 41 14.86 13.11 -5.39
CA LEU A 41 13.70 13.64 -4.65
C LEU A 41 13.98 14.99 -3.99
N VAL A 42 15.25 15.31 -3.79
CA VAL A 42 15.75 16.60 -3.30
C VAL A 42 17.01 16.98 -4.07
N ARG A 43 17.21 18.28 -4.31
CA ARG A 43 18.34 18.79 -5.10
C ARG A 43 19.00 19.97 -4.39
N PRO A 44 19.73 19.72 -3.29
CA PRO A 44 20.35 20.79 -2.52
C PRO A 44 21.43 21.50 -3.35
N ALA A 45 21.57 22.80 -3.15
CA ALA A 45 22.63 23.59 -3.76
C ALA A 45 24.01 23.18 -3.22
N ARG A 46 25.07 23.55 -3.94
CA ARG A 46 26.45 23.39 -3.45
C ARG A 46 27.07 24.74 -3.13
N THR A 47 27.79 24.80 -2.02
CA THR A 47 28.62 25.96 -1.69
C THR A 47 29.82 26.02 -2.65
N PRO A 48 30.49 27.18 -2.80
CA PRO A 48 31.73 27.30 -3.57
C PRO A 48 32.84 26.34 -3.11
N SER A 49 32.77 25.89 -1.85
CA SER A 49 33.68 24.90 -1.26
C SER A 49 33.23 23.44 -1.46
N GLY A 50 32.12 23.19 -2.15
CA GLY A 50 31.65 21.85 -2.56
C GLY A 50 30.69 21.15 -1.59
N TYR A 51 30.37 21.76 -0.44
CA TYR A 51 29.45 21.20 0.55
C TYR A 51 27.98 21.38 0.15
N ARG A 52 27.13 20.43 0.57
CA ARG A 52 25.67 20.47 0.35
C ARG A 52 25.04 21.53 1.23
N GLN A 53 24.16 22.31 0.62
CA GLN A 53 23.44 23.41 1.24
C GLN A 53 21.94 23.23 0.93
N PHE A 54 21.18 22.79 1.93
CA PHE A 54 19.75 22.52 1.83
C PHE A 54 18.95 23.79 2.12
N ALA A 55 18.06 24.19 1.22
CA ALA A 55 17.12 25.27 1.46
C ALA A 55 15.95 24.79 2.36
N ALA A 56 15.15 25.73 2.89
CA ALA A 56 13.96 25.37 3.67
C ALA A 56 13.00 24.45 2.89
N ALA A 57 12.80 24.72 1.59
CA ALA A 57 11.99 23.89 0.69
C ALA A 57 12.51 22.45 0.57
N ASP A 58 13.83 22.25 0.57
CA ASP A 58 14.41 20.90 0.53
C ASP A 58 14.06 20.09 1.79
N VAL A 59 14.02 20.76 2.95
CA VAL A 59 13.65 20.12 4.22
C VAL A 59 12.17 19.75 4.23
N GLU A 60 11.30 20.61 3.71
CA GLU A 60 9.86 20.31 3.57
C GLU A 60 9.62 19.12 2.62
N ARG A 61 10.30 19.08 1.47
CA ARG A 61 10.26 17.92 0.58
C ARG A 61 10.71 16.64 1.28
N LEU A 62 11.81 16.68 2.03
CA LEU A 62 12.28 15.52 2.80
C LEU A 62 11.26 15.07 3.85
N ARG A 63 10.56 15.99 4.53
CA ARG A 63 9.46 15.64 5.45
C ARG A 63 8.31 14.96 4.72
N PHE A 64 7.90 15.50 3.57
CA PHE A 64 6.84 14.91 2.75
C PHE A 64 7.20 13.48 2.31
N VAL A 65 8.42 13.29 1.77
CA VAL A 65 8.89 11.97 1.36
C VAL A 65 8.92 10.99 2.53
N LEU A 66 9.47 11.39 3.67
CA LEU A 66 9.59 10.50 4.84
C LEU A 66 8.22 10.15 5.44
N ALA A 67 7.28 11.10 5.48
CA ALA A 67 5.89 10.83 5.87
C ALA A 67 5.20 9.89 4.87
N ALA A 68 5.31 10.16 3.57
CA ALA A 68 4.77 9.30 2.53
C ALA A 68 5.32 7.87 2.56
N GLN A 69 6.59 7.70 2.95
CA GLN A 69 7.19 6.37 3.14
C GLN A 69 6.77 5.70 4.45
N ARG A 70 6.66 6.45 5.55
CA ARG A 70 6.30 5.91 6.88
C ARG A 70 4.83 5.56 6.98
N ASP A 71 3.98 6.44 6.48
CA ASP A 71 2.53 6.41 6.70
C ASP A 71 1.81 5.72 5.52
N HIS A 72 2.37 5.81 4.31
CA HIS A 72 1.74 5.31 3.09
C HIS A 72 2.61 4.33 2.27
N TYR A 73 3.86 4.10 2.66
CA TYR A 73 4.81 3.18 2.01
C TYR A 73 4.92 3.36 0.48
N LEU A 74 4.78 4.60 0.01
CA LEU A 74 4.78 4.89 -1.43
C LEU A 74 6.16 4.61 -2.06
N PRO A 75 6.20 3.99 -3.26
CA PRO A 75 7.45 3.87 -4.02
C PRO A 75 8.04 5.23 -4.38
N LEU A 76 9.37 5.36 -4.36
CA LEU A 76 10.06 6.64 -4.60
C LEU A 76 9.69 7.28 -5.94
N LYS A 77 9.42 6.47 -6.97
CA LYS A 77 8.95 6.96 -8.27
C LYS A 77 7.63 7.73 -8.18
N VAL A 78 6.67 7.20 -7.43
CA VAL A 78 5.34 7.81 -7.25
C VAL A 78 5.45 9.09 -6.42
N ILE A 79 6.27 9.07 -5.36
CA ILE A 79 6.55 10.26 -4.55
C ILE A 79 7.19 11.36 -5.41
N LYS A 80 8.10 10.98 -6.32
CA LYS A 80 8.74 11.91 -7.25
C LYS A 80 7.74 12.56 -8.20
N GLU A 81 6.83 11.79 -8.78
CA GLU A 81 5.76 12.30 -9.65
C GLU A 81 4.83 13.28 -8.91
N GLN A 82 4.48 12.99 -7.65
CA GLN A 82 3.68 13.89 -6.82
C GLN A 82 4.41 15.22 -6.53
N LEU A 83 5.70 15.15 -6.22
CA LEU A 83 6.54 16.31 -6.00
C LEU A 83 6.74 17.15 -7.27
N ASP A 84 6.92 16.50 -8.41
CA ASP A 84 7.08 17.18 -9.70
C ASP A 84 5.77 17.87 -10.14
N ALA A 85 4.61 17.25 -9.87
CA ALA A 85 3.30 17.86 -10.10
C ALA A 85 3.06 19.08 -9.21
N ALA A 86 3.44 19.01 -7.93
CA ALA A 86 3.32 20.13 -6.99
C ALA A 86 4.20 21.33 -7.40
N ASP A 87 5.42 21.08 -7.89
CA ASP A 87 6.35 22.12 -8.33
C ASP A 87 5.92 22.82 -9.62
N SER A 88 5.25 22.08 -10.51
CA SER A 88 4.85 22.58 -11.82
C SER A 88 3.65 23.54 -11.75
N GLY A 89 3.15 23.85 -10.55
CA GLY A 89 1.90 24.61 -10.33
C GLY A 89 0.69 23.98 -11.02
N SER A 90 0.84 22.73 -11.46
CA SER A 90 -0.08 22.03 -12.33
C SER A 90 -0.65 20.90 -11.50
N HIS A 91 -1.89 21.05 -11.05
CA HIS A 91 -2.69 19.86 -10.74
C HIS A 91 -2.56 18.93 -11.94
N PRO A 92 -2.04 17.70 -11.77
CA PRO A 92 -1.68 16.91 -12.92
C PRO A 92 -2.96 16.52 -13.65
N ALA A 93 -3.19 17.14 -14.81
CA ALA A 93 -3.75 16.46 -15.96
C ALA A 93 -2.64 15.68 -16.67
N GLY A 94 -1.88 14.87 -15.91
CA GLY A 94 -1.17 13.72 -16.48
C GLY A 94 -2.18 12.63 -16.77
N PRO A 95 -1.84 11.55 -17.51
CA PRO A 95 -2.80 10.50 -17.77
C PRO A 95 -3.17 9.92 -16.40
N GLY A 96 -4.34 10.29 -15.88
CA GLY A 96 -5.05 9.44 -14.93
C GLY A 96 -5.06 8.03 -15.52
N PRO A 97 -5.08 6.98 -14.69
CA PRO A 97 -5.05 5.60 -15.17
C PRO A 97 -5.99 5.54 -16.36
N ARG A 98 -5.43 5.34 -17.57
CA ARG A 98 -6.28 5.23 -18.75
C ARG A 98 -7.18 4.06 -18.39
N LEU A 99 -8.45 4.36 -18.18
CA LEU A 99 -9.45 3.35 -17.85
C LEU A 99 -9.17 2.20 -18.80
N PRO A 100 -8.94 0.97 -18.30
CA PRO A 100 -8.64 -0.13 -19.20
C PRO A 100 -9.78 -0.12 -20.22
N ARG A 101 -9.43 0.04 -21.51
CA ARG A 101 -10.41 -0.11 -22.58
C ARG A 101 -11.00 -1.48 -22.34
N ARG A 102 -12.27 -1.49 -21.90
CA ARG A 102 -13.13 -2.66 -21.68
C ARG A 102 -12.29 -3.93 -21.61
N LEU A 103 -11.82 -4.28 -20.42
CA LEU A 103 -11.22 -5.60 -20.22
C LEU A 103 -12.24 -6.58 -20.81
N ILE A 104 -11.89 -7.17 -21.94
CA ILE A 104 -12.73 -8.17 -22.56
C ILE A 104 -12.55 -9.34 -21.61
N SER A 105 -13.59 -9.65 -20.84
CA SER A 105 -13.64 -10.88 -20.07
C SER A 105 -13.26 -12.01 -21.02
N LEU A 106 -12.08 -12.59 -20.80
CA LEU A 106 -11.64 -13.82 -21.44
C LEU A 106 -12.29 -15.05 -20.77
N ALA A 107 -13.27 -14.84 -19.88
CA ALA A 107 -13.98 -15.93 -19.25
C ALA A 107 -15.19 -16.34 -20.09
N THR A 108 -15.01 -17.44 -20.83
CA THR A 108 -16.14 -18.32 -21.15
C THR A 108 -16.54 -19.02 -19.84
N PRO A 109 -17.82 -19.11 -19.47
CA PRO A 109 -18.21 -19.85 -18.27
C PRO A 109 -17.91 -21.33 -18.49
N GLY A 110 -16.98 -21.91 -17.74
CA GLY A 110 -16.83 -23.38 -17.65
C GLY A 110 -15.42 -23.93 -17.63
N ASP A 111 -14.43 -23.29 -18.26
CA ASP A 111 -13.08 -23.84 -18.38
C ASP A 111 -12.03 -22.74 -18.13
N GLY A 112 -11.68 -22.50 -16.86
CA GLY A 112 -10.72 -21.46 -16.49
C GLY A 112 -9.32 -21.76 -17.06
N GLU A 113 -8.68 -20.75 -17.66
CA GLU A 113 -7.28 -20.79 -18.15
C GLU A 113 -6.27 -21.28 -17.09
N PHE A 114 -6.65 -21.25 -15.79
CA PHE A 114 -5.89 -21.79 -14.67
C PHE A 114 -6.80 -22.47 -13.64
N PRO A 115 -6.92 -23.81 -13.64
CA PRO A 115 -7.71 -24.56 -12.66
C PRO A 115 -7.30 -24.25 -11.21
N GLY A 116 -8.29 -24.00 -10.34
CA GLY A 116 -8.07 -23.75 -8.92
C GLY A 116 -7.55 -22.35 -8.56
N MET A 117 -7.63 -21.39 -9.49
CA MET A 117 -7.34 -19.98 -9.22
C MET A 117 -8.64 -19.19 -8.98
N PRO A 118 -8.58 -18.05 -8.26
CA PRO A 118 -9.76 -17.22 -8.02
C PRO A 118 -10.35 -16.64 -9.30
N THR A 119 -11.68 -16.56 -9.35
CA THR A 119 -12.47 -15.95 -10.41
C THR A 119 -13.06 -14.62 -9.92
N PRO A 120 -13.50 -13.72 -10.81
CA PRO A 120 -14.16 -12.47 -10.40
C PRO A 120 -15.38 -12.69 -9.48
N ASP A 121 -16.11 -13.80 -9.66
CA ASP A 121 -17.28 -14.12 -8.84
C ASP A 121 -16.92 -14.44 -7.38
N ASP A 122 -15.71 -14.92 -7.11
CA ASP A 122 -15.21 -15.15 -5.75
C ASP A 122 -15.04 -13.84 -4.94
N PHE A 123 -15.06 -12.68 -5.62
CA PHE A 123 -14.92 -11.35 -5.00
C PHE A 123 -16.26 -10.60 -4.90
N VAL A 124 -17.39 -11.28 -5.13
CA VAL A 124 -18.70 -10.73 -4.77
C VAL A 124 -18.80 -10.76 -3.24
N GLY A 125 -18.78 -9.57 -2.62
CA GLY A 125 -18.71 -9.45 -1.16
C GLY A 125 -19.88 -10.13 -0.45
N ASP A 126 -19.60 -11.17 0.32
CA ASP A 126 -20.53 -11.81 1.25
C ASP A 126 -20.55 -11.05 2.59
N HIS A 127 -21.11 -9.84 2.56
CA HIS A 127 -21.27 -8.99 3.75
C HIS A 127 -22.61 -9.19 4.46
N GLU A 128 -23.44 -10.14 3.99
CA GLU A 128 -24.74 -10.42 4.62
C GLU A 128 -24.58 -11.10 5.97
N THR A 129 -23.51 -11.88 6.13
CA THR A 129 -23.23 -12.57 7.38
C THR A 129 -22.63 -11.61 8.41
N ARG A 130 -23.33 -11.38 9.51
CA ARG A 130 -22.85 -10.61 10.67
C ARG A 130 -22.70 -11.54 11.86
N LEU A 131 -21.46 -11.75 12.28
CA LEU A 131 -21.09 -12.61 13.40
C LEU A 131 -20.63 -11.78 14.58
N THR A 132 -21.10 -12.11 15.77
CA THR A 132 -20.50 -11.62 17.01
C THR A 132 -19.12 -12.22 17.22
N ARG A 133 -18.38 -11.68 18.20
CA ARG A 133 -17.12 -12.28 18.64
C ARG A 133 -17.30 -13.75 19.07
N GLU A 134 -18.31 -14.03 19.88
CA GLU A 134 -18.57 -15.37 20.42
C GLU A 134 -18.86 -16.36 19.29
N GLU A 135 -19.66 -15.95 18.30
CA GLU A 135 -19.96 -16.75 17.11
C GLU A 135 -18.71 -17.01 16.27
N LEU A 136 -17.84 -16.01 16.09
CA LEU A 136 -16.57 -16.20 15.38
C LEU A 136 -15.68 -17.20 16.12
N LEU A 137 -15.51 -17.09 17.44
CA LEU A 137 -14.69 -18.02 18.23
C LEU A 137 -15.23 -19.45 18.11
N ALA A 138 -16.54 -19.62 18.27
CA ALA A 138 -17.20 -20.92 18.18
C ALA A 138 -17.06 -21.53 16.77
N GLN A 139 -17.29 -20.75 15.72
CA GLN A 139 -17.17 -21.23 14.35
C GLN A 139 -15.72 -21.48 13.95
N ALA A 140 -14.79 -20.60 14.32
CA ALA A 140 -13.39 -20.77 13.97
C ALA A 140 -12.67 -21.82 14.85
N GLY A 141 -13.25 -22.16 16.00
CA GLY A 141 -12.67 -23.08 16.96
C GLY A 141 -11.37 -22.54 17.57
N ILE A 142 -11.29 -21.23 17.81
CA ILE A 142 -10.12 -20.57 18.42
C ILE A 142 -10.50 -20.06 19.83
N ASP A 143 -9.49 -19.89 20.68
CA ASP A 143 -9.66 -19.32 22.02
C ASP A 143 -9.50 -17.78 22.01
N ASP A 144 -9.75 -17.18 23.17
CA ASP A 144 -9.67 -15.72 23.38
C ASP A 144 -8.26 -15.17 23.12
N ASP A 145 -7.22 -15.93 23.47
CA ASP A 145 -5.82 -15.54 23.34
C ASP A 145 -5.41 -15.46 21.87
N LEU A 146 -5.66 -16.52 21.10
CA LEU A 146 -5.40 -16.51 19.66
C LEU A 146 -6.21 -15.42 18.95
N PHE A 147 -7.48 -15.22 19.33
CA PHE A 147 -8.27 -14.12 18.80
C PHE A 147 -7.67 -12.74 19.09
N ALA A 148 -7.19 -12.51 20.31
CA ALA A 148 -6.55 -11.26 20.69
C ALA A 148 -5.28 -11.01 19.87
N GLU A 149 -4.44 -12.03 19.68
CA GLU A 149 -3.25 -11.93 18.82
C GLU A 149 -3.60 -11.64 17.36
N LEU A 150 -4.59 -12.36 16.80
CA LEU A 150 -5.02 -12.14 15.41
C LEU A 150 -5.52 -10.70 15.20
N ARG A 151 -6.21 -10.11 16.19
CA ARG A 151 -6.59 -8.69 16.15
C ARG A 151 -5.39 -7.77 16.31
N GLN A 152 -4.50 -8.04 17.25
CA GLN A 152 -3.30 -7.24 17.51
C GLN A 152 -2.42 -7.11 16.27
N TYR A 153 -2.25 -8.21 15.51
CA TYR A 153 -1.47 -8.22 14.28
C TYR A 153 -2.29 -7.84 13.03
N GLY A 154 -3.55 -7.45 13.20
CA GLY A 154 -4.40 -6.91 12.15
C GLY A 154 -4.92 -7.94 11.14
N LEU A 155 -4.84 -9.23 11.47
CA LEU A 155 -5.35 -10.34 10.66
C LEU A 155 -6.87 -10.43 10.74
N LEU A 156 -7.45 -10.08 11.88
CA LEU A 156 -8.89 -9.90 12.05
C LEU A 156 -9.22 -8.42 12.27
N ARG A 157 -10.19 -7.92 11.51
CA ARG A 157 -10.76 -6.57 11.68
C ARG A 157 -12.28 -6.65 11.64
N PRO A 158 -12.99 -5.93 12.50
CA PRO A 158 -14.44 -5.86 12.42
C PRO A 158 -14.86 -5.09 11.17
N VAL A 159 -15.90 -5.57 10.47
CA VAL A 159 -16.44 -4.95 9.25
C VAL A 159 -17.34 -3.77 9.61
N ALA A 160 -18.10 -3.92 10.69
CA ALA A 160 -18.85 -2.86 11.38
C ALA A 160 -18.51 -2.95 12.86
N ALA A 161 -18.66 -1.87 13.63
CA ALA A 161 -18.06 -1.63 14.95
C ALA A 161 -17.82 -2.85 15.89
N GLN A 162 -18.68 -3.88 15.87
CA GLN A 162 -18.49 -5.11 16.66
C GLN A 162 -18.77 -6.44 15.93
N PHE A 163 -18.95 -6.42 14.60
CA PHE A 163 -19.29 -7.60 13.80
C PHE A 163 -18.17 -8.05 12.87
N TYR A 164 -18.10 -9.36 12.67
CA TYR A 164 -17.22 -10.04 11.73
C TYR A 164 -18.05 -10.74 10.65
N ASP A 165 -17.43 -11.07 9.53
CA ASP A 165 -18.06 -11.78 8.41
C ASP A 165 -17.57 -13.24 8.31
N SER A 166 -18.04 -13.95 7.29
CA SER A 166 -17.64 -15.33 7.00
C SER A 166 -16.15 -15.45 6.67
N ASP A 167 -15.55 -14.42 6.08
CA ASP A 167 -14.11 -14.38 5.76
C ASP A 167 -13.24 -14.26 7.01
N ALA A 168 -13.67 -13.50 8.02
CA ALA A 168 -12.99 -13.45 9.31
C ALA A 168 -12.89 -14.85 9.96
N VAL A 169 -13.93 -15.68 9.84
CA VAL A 169 -13.91 -17.08 10.32
C VAL A 169 -12.91 -17.92 9.52
N ARG A 170 -12.87 -17.77 8.19
CA ARG A 170 -11.92 -18.48 7.31
C ARG A 170 -10.47 -18.11 7.61
N VAL A 171 -10.19 -16.82 7.83
CA VAL A 171 -8.88 -16.31 8.23
C VAL A 171 -8.49 -16.89 9.60
N ALA A 172 -9.37 -16.85 10.59
CA ALA A 172 -9.12 -17.39 11.92
C ALA A 172 -8.83 -18.90 11.91
N ARG A 173 -9.62 -19.70 11.17
CA ARG A 173 -9.38 -21.14 11.00
C ARG A 173 -8.05 -21.43 10.33
N THR A 174 -7.70 -20.66 9.31
CA THR A 174 -6.44 -20.83 8.57
C THR A 174 -5.25 -20.51 9.46
N ALA A 175 -5.33 -19.40 10.22
CA ALA A 175 -4.30 -19.04 11.18
C ALA A 175 -4.13 -20.10 12.28
N LYS A 176 -5.23 -20.67 12.81
CA LYS A 176 -5.18 -21.81 13.73
C LYS A 176 -4.44 -23.00 13.14
N LYS A 177 -4.71 -23.37 11.89
CA LYS A 177 -3.99 -24.48 11.24
C LYS A 177 -2.50 -24.17 11.09
N LEU A 178 -2.13 -22.92 10.84
CA LEU A 178 -0.73 -22.50 10.74
C LEU A 178 0.02 -22.62 12.08
N THR A 179 -0.67 -22.44 13.22
CA THR A 179 -0.03 -22.62 14.54
C THR A 179 0.31 -24.09 14.82
N GLU A 180 -0.41 -25.05 14.23
CA GLU A 180 -0.07 -26.48 14.29
C GLU A 180 1.31 -26.78 13.64
N PHE A 181 1.77 -25.90 12.76
CA PHE A 181 3.11 -25.94 12.13
C PHE A 181 4.11 -24.97 12.78
N GLY A 182 3.79 -24.39 13.94
CA GLY A 182 4.65 -23.42 14.64
C GLY A 182 4.64 -22.01 14.06
N ILE A 183 3.75 -21.72 13.11
CA ILE A 183 3.63 -20.39 12.50
C ILE A 183 2.59 -19.57 13.28
N GLU A 184 3.07 -18.87 14.30
CA GLU A 184 2.25 -17.97 15.12
C GLU A 184 1.78 -16.69 14.40
N PRO A 185 0.70 -16.03 14.88
CA PRO A 185 0.18 -14.77 14.32
C PRO A 185 1.23 -13.67 14.09
N ARG A 186 2.24 -13.57 14.96
CA ARG A 186 3.34 -12.60 14.81
C ARG A 186 4.13 -12.78 13.50
N HIS A 187 4.22 -14.00 12.99
CA HIS A 187 4.90 -14.33 11.73
C HIS A 187 4.04 -13.98 10.51
N LEU A 188 2.72 -13.84 10.70
CA LEU A 188 1.77 -13.59 9.63
C LEU A 188 1.67 -12.10 9.23
N ARG A 189 2.39 -11.21 9.94
CA ARG A 189 2.42 -9.77 9.65
C ARG A 189 2.85 -9.47 8.21
N ALA A 190 3.77 -10.25 7.65
CA ALA A 190 4.23 -10.09 6.27
C ALA A 190 3.11 -10.39 5.26
N PHE A 191 2.27 -11.40 5.53
CA PHE A 191 1.09 -11.72 4.71
C PHE A 191 0.07 -10.59 4.77
N ARG A 192 -0.22 -10.06 5.97
CA ARG A 192 -1.13 -8.91 6.12
C ARG A 192 -0.63 -7.70 5.33
N ALA A 193 0.65 -7.36 5.46
CA ALA A 193 1.24 -6.25 4.74
C ALA A 193 1.21 -6.46 3.21
N SER A 194 1.31 -7.70 2.73
CA SER A 194 1.14 -8.01 1.31
C SER A 194 -0.29 -7.78 0.83
N ALA A 195 -1.27 -8.28 1.58
CA ALA A 195 -2.68 -8.07 1.27
C ALA A 195 -3.04 -6.57 1.25
N ASP A 196 -2.56 -5.79 2.23
CA ASP A 196 -2.78 -4.34 2.27
C ASP A 196 -2.23 -3.61 1.03
N ARG A 197 -1.09 -4.06 0.49
CA ARG A 197 -0.52 -3.50 -0.75
C ARG A 197 -1.35 -3.83 -1.98
N GLU A 198 -1.84 -5.07 -2.08
CA GLU A 198 -2.69 -5.50 -3.20
C GLU A 198 -4.02 -4.75 -3.20
N VAL A 199 -4.65 -4.60 -2.02
CA VAL A 199 -5.86 -3.78 -1.87
C VAL A 199 -5.60 -2.33 -2.27
N GLY A 200 -4.52 -1.72 -1.76
CA GLY A 200 -4.18 -0.33 -2.08
C GLY A 200 -3.93 -0.08 -3.58
N LEU A 201 -3.36 -1.05 -4.29
CA LEU A 201 -3.19 -0.97 -5.75
C LEU A 201 -4.54 -0.94 -6.47
N VAL A 202 -5.47 -1.82 -6.10
CA VAL A 202 -6.82 -1.87 -6.67
C VAL A 202 -7.58 -0.58 -6.37
N GLU A 203 -7.51 -0.08 -5.13
CA GLU A 203 -8.13 1.19 -4.73
C GLU A 203 -7.63 2.37 -5.58
N GLN A 204 -6.33 2.46 -5.84
CA GLN A 204 -5.76 3.54 -6.66
C GLN A 204 -6.27 3.52 -8.11
N ILE A 205 -6.48 2.34 -8.69
CA ILE A 205 -6.97 2.17 -10.06
C ILE A 205 -8.46 2.52 -10.16
N VAL A 206 -9.23 2.16 -9.12
CA VAL A 206 -10.69 2.26 -9.13
C VAL A 206 -11.18 3.62 -8.64
N ALA A 207 -10.42 4.31 -7.77
CA ALA A 207 -10.82 5.61 -7.21
C ALA A 207 -11.29 6.66 -8.24
N PRO A 208 -10.71 6.77 -9.46
CA PRO A 208 -11.22 7.66 -10.50
C PRO A 208 -12.58 7.25 -11.09
N LEU A 209 -12.86 5.95 -11.19
CA LEU A 209 -14.10 5.40 -11.73
C LEU A 209 -15.29 5.66 -10.81
N SER A 210 -15.10 5.56 -9.49
CA SER A 210 -16.15 5.77 -8.49
C SER A 210 -16.59 7.23 -8.33
N ARG A 211 -15.89 8.20 -8.95
CA ARG A 211 -16.27 9.62 -8.90
C ARG A 211 -17.44 9.97 -9.82
N GLN A 212 -17.75 9.13 -10.80
CA GLN A 212 -18.95 9.29 -11.64
C GLN A 212 -20.20 8.84 -10.86
N ARG A 213 -21.22 9.71 -10.78
CA ARG A 213 -22.47 9.46 -10.05
C ARG A 213 -23.49 8.61 -10.81
N ASP A 214 -23.12 8.04 -11.95
CA ASP A 214 -23.99 7.20 -12.77
C ASP A 214 -23.97 5.75 -12.26
N ALA A 215 -25.15 5.14 -12.09
CA ALA A 215 -25.28 3.75 -11.66
C ALA A 215 -24.59 2.77 -12.64
N GLU A 216 -24.61 3.06 -13.94
CA GLU A 216 -23.92 2.23 -14.94
C GLU A 216 -22.40 2.39 -14.86
N ALA A 217 -21.90 3.57 -14.50
CA ALA A 217 -20.48 3.77 -14.25
C ALA A 217 -20.02 3.05 -12.98
N LYS A 218 -20.84 3.04 -11.93
CA LYS A 218 -20.58 2.30 -10.69
C LYS A 218 -20.55 0.79 -10.92
N ALA A 219 -21.54 0.23 -11.62
CA ALA A 219 -21.58 -1.20 -11.93
C ALA A 219 -20.32 -1.65 -12.71
N ARG A 220 -19.89 -0.85 -13.70
CA ARG A 220 -18.63 -1.09 -14.43
C ARG A 220 -17.40 -0.97 -13.56
N ALA A 221 -17.38 -0.02 -12.62
CA ALA A 221 -16.28 0.10 -11.67
C ALA A 221 -16.18 -1.15 -10.78
N ASP A 222 -17.31 -1.63 -10.26
CA ASP A 222 -17.38 -2.84 -9.41
C ASP A 222 -16.96 -4.10 -10.20
N GLU A 223 -17.30 -4.20 -11.48
CA GLU A 223 -16.83 -5.26 -12.37
C GLU A 223 -15.31 -5.24 -12.55
N VAL A 224 -14.74 -4.06 -12.85
CA VAL A 224 -13.28 -3.89 -12.98
C VAL A 224 -12.56 -4.18 -11.67
N VAL A 225 -13.14 -3.82 -10.51
CA VAL A 225 -12.58 -4.19 -9.19
C VAL A 225 -12.45 -5.70 -9.06
N ARG A 226 -13.52 -6.45 -9.37
CA ARG A 226 -13.53 -7.91 -9.24
C ARG A 226 -12.54 -8.58 -10.18
N GLU A 227 -12.46 -8.11 -11.42
CA GLU A 227 -11.47 -8.61 -12.39
C GLU A 227 -10.03 -8.36 -11.93
N LEU A 228 -9.73 -7.14 -11.48
CA LEU A 228 -8.39 -6.79 -10.98
C LEU A 228 -8.02 -7.57 -9.71
N ALA A 229 -8.98 -7.80 -8.81
CA ALA A 229 -8.77 -8.59 -7.61
C ALA A 229 -8.43 -10.05 -7.97
N ALA A 230 -9.20 -10.68 -8.87
CA ALA A 230 -8.94 -12.04 -9.33
C ALA A 230 -7.57 -12.19 -9.99
N LEU A 231 -7.19 -11.25 -10.86
CA LEU A 231 -5.88 -11.25 -11.51
C LEU A 231 -4.74 -11.02 -10.52
N SER A 232 -4.89 -10.11 -9.55
CA SER A 232 -3.89 -9.83 -8.52
C SER A 232 -3.59 -11.07 -7.68
N VAL A 233 -4.64 -11.73 -7.15
CA VAL A 233 -4.48 -12.93 -6.32
C VAL A 233 -3.96 -14.11 -7.15
N THR A 234 -4.38 -14.22 -8.41
CA THR A 234 -3.83 -15.21 -9.34
C THR A 234 -2.33 -15.02 -9.53
N LEU A 235 -1.88 -13.80 -9.83
CA LEU A 235 -0.47 -13.47 -9.97
C LEU A 235 0.32 -13.77 -8.69
N HIS A 236 -0.20 -13.35 -7.53
CA HIS A 236 0.41 -13.64 -6.23
C HIS A 236 0.61 -15.14 -6.04
N THR A 237 -0.44 -15.93 -6.27
CA THR A 237 -0.42 -17.39 -6.13
C THR A 237 0.62 -18.03 -7.07
N LEU A 238 0.71 -17.56 -8.31
CA LEU A 238 1.70 -18.06 -9.27
C LEU A 238 3.13 -17.73 -8.85
N LEU A 239 3.38 -16.50 -8.38
CA LEU A 239 4.70 -16.07 -7.90
C LEU A 239 5.14 -16.85 -6.66
N VAL A 240 4.22 -17.08 -5.71
CA VAL A 240 4.49 -17.93 -4.53
C VAL A 240 4.78 -19.37 -4.95
N LYS A 241 3.95 -19.96 -5.82
CA LYS A 241 4.19 -21.32 -6.35
C LYS A 241 5.55 -21.43 -7.05
N ALA A 242 5.92 -20.43 -7.85
CA ALA A 242 7.22 -20.38 -8.53
C ALA A 242 8.38 -20.25 -7.54
N GLY A 243 8.27 -19.37 -6.54
CA GLY A 243 9.30 -19.18 -5.52
C GLY A 243 9.46 -20.37 -4.57
N ILE A 244 8.38 -21.10 -4.26
CA ILE A 244 8.47 -22.33 -3.46
C ILE A 244 9.23 -23.40 -4.24
N ARG A 245 8.93 -23.58 -5.54
CA ARG A 245 9.64 -24.57 -6.38
C ARG A 245 11.16 -24.36 -6.37
N THR A 246 11.62 -23.10 -6.43
CA THR A 246 13.06 -22.81 -6.39
C THR A 246 13.68 -23.15 -5.04
N VAL A 247 12.96 -22.95 -3.93
CA VAL A 247 13.42 -23.32 -2.58
C VAL A 247 13.41 -24.83 -2.38
N THR A 248 12.44 -25.55 -2.93
CA THR A 248 12.33 -27.01 -2.81
C THR A 248 13.17 -27.79 -3.83
N GLY A 249 13.99 -27.11 -4.64
CA GLY A 249 14.93 -27.73 -5.59
C GLY A 249 14.27 -28.30 -6.86
N GLY A 250 13.16 -27.71 -7.30
CA GLY A 250 12.54 -28.00 -8.60
C GLY A 250 13.16 -27.24 -9.76
#